data_AF-A0A382EKE3-F1
#
_entry.id   AF-A0A382EKE3-F1
#
_cell.length_a   1.000
_cell.length_b   1.000
_cell.length_c   1.000
_cell.angle_alpha   90.00
_cell.angle_beta   90.00
_cell.angle_gamma   90.00
#
_symmetry.space_group_name_H-M   'P 1'
#
loop_
_entity.id
_entity.type
_entity.pdbx_description
1 polymer ?
#
loop_
_entity_poly.entity_id
_entity_poly.type
_entity_poly.pdbx_seq_one_letter_code
_entity_poly.pdbx_strand_id
1 'polypeptide(L)'
;MDNETKKGNNNSDNNTSLDRRELLKGLATLPVLGAFFASLWAKYRRDAMKKSALLQDLIKEKKAPAVVSSIGNHERLRIGVIGYGGRGSHLVRGAGFATPGWTKRASENAKNNKLDKGFATFMQQEDLNT
;
A
#
# COMPACT_ATOMS: atom_id res chain seq x y z
N MET A 1 51.42 36.02 -8.13
CA MET A 1 51.16 36.40 -9.53
C MET A 1 50.90 35.12 -10.28
N ASP A 2 49.62 34.88 -10.53
CA ASP A 2 49.09 33.74 -11.27
C ASP A 2 49.41 33.92 -12.76
N ASN A 3 49.76 32.83 -13.45
CA ASN A 3 49.33 32.69 -14.84
C ASN A 3 49.33 31.23 -15.28
N GLU A 4 48.19 30.81 -15.81
CA GLU A 4 47.98 29.51 -16.43
C GLU A 4 48.83 29.34 -17.68
N THR A 5 49.29 28.11 -17.95
CA THR A 5 49.28 27.57 -19.32
C THR A 5 49.17 26.06 -19.27
N LYS A 6 48.12 25.57 -19.94
CA LYS A 6 47.82 24.17 -20.19
C LYS A 6 48.92 23.45 -20.97
N LYS A 7 48.83 22.13 -20.86
CA LYS A 7 48.97 21.11 -21.93
C LYS A 7 50.24 20.28 -21.85
N GLY A 8 50.26 19.39 -20.87
CA GLY A 8 51.14 18.22 -20.82
C GLY A 8 50.65 17.12 -21.75
N ASN A 9 51.34 17.04 -22.88
CA ASN A 9 51.78 15.87 -23.64
C ASN A 9 50.82 14.76 -24.10
N ASN A 10 50.89 14.54 -25.41
CA ASN A 10 50.36 13.42 -26.17
C ASN A 10 51.14 12.13 -25.82
N ASN A 11 50.49 10.96 -25.73
CA ASN A 11 50.56 9.94 -26.80
C ASN A 11 49.77 8.66 -26.46
N SER A 12 49.11 8.16 -27.52
CA SER A 12 48.51 6.86 -27.84
C SER A 12 48.40 5.71 -26.82
N ASP A 13 47.15 5.22 -26.75
CA ASP A 13 46.69 3.85 -27.00
C ASP A 13 47.35 2.67 -26.27
N ASN A 14 46.63 2.18 -25.26
CA ASN A 14 46.65 0.77 -24.84
C ASN A 14 45.20 0.24 -24.68
N ASN A 15 44.40 0.42 -25.74
CA ASN A 15 42.95 0.10 -25.84
C ASN A 15 42.62 -1.41 -25.93
N THR A 16 43.10 -2.24 -24.99
CA THR A 16 42.68 -3.66 -24.89
C THR A 16 42.62 -4.22 -23.47
N SER A 17 43.21 -3.53 -22.48
CA SER A 17 43.27 -4.02 -21.09
C SER A 17 42.13 -3.50 -20.20
N LEU A 18 41.53 -2.36 -20.55
CA LEU A 18 40.39 -1.77 -19.86
C LEU A 18 39.12 -2.62 -20.08
N ASP A 19 38.89 -3.09 -21.31
CA ASP A 19 37.71 -3.91 -21.67
C ASP A 19 37.59 -5.19 -20.85
N ARG A 20 38.69 -5.93 -20.63
CA ARG A 20 38.62 -7.17 -19.86
C ARG A 20 38.20 -6.92 -18.41
N ARG A 21 38.71 -5.87 -17.78
CA ARG A 21 38.38 -5.51 -16.39
C ARG A 21 36.96 -4.98 -16.27
N GLU A 22 36.49 -4.22 -17.25
CA GLU A 22 35.12 -3.71 -17.29
C GLU A 22 34.11 -4.84 -17.55
N LEU A 23 34.44 -5.79 -18.44
CA LEU A 23 33.66 -7.01 -18.64
C LEU A 23 33.63 -7.88 -17.38
N LEU A 24 34.75 -8.03 -16.67
CA LEU A 24 34.82 -8.74 -15.38
C LEU A 24 33.95 -8.06 -14.31
N LYS A 25 33.97 -6.72 -14.24
CA LYS A 25 33.10 -5.95 -13.34
C LYS A 25 31.63 -6.08 -13.71
N GLY A 26 31.31 -6.07 -15.01
CA GLY A 26 29.96 -6.34 -15.52
C GLY A 26 29.47 -7.73 -15.15
N LEU A 27 30.32 -8.76 -15.36
CA LEU A 27 29.99 -10.16 -15.03
C LEU A 27 29.75 -10.36 -13.53
N ALA A 28 30.50 -9.66 -12.67
CA ALA A 28 30.30 -9.70 -11.23
C ALA A 28 28.93 -9.14 -10.78
N THR A 29 28.29 -8.28 -11.58
CA THR A 29 26.96 -7.74 -11.30
C THR A 29 25.81 -8.59 -11.85
N LEU A 30 26.08 -9.52 -12.79
CA LEU A 30 25.05 -10.39 -13.40
C LEU A 30 24.28 -11.23 -12.39
N PRO A 31 24.87 -11.82 -11.33
CA PRO A 31 24.10 -12.61 -10.37
C PRO A 31 23.06 -11.77 -9.62
N VAL A 32 23.44 -10.54 -9.23
CA VAL A 32 22.56 -9.62 -8.49
C VAL A 32 21.42 -9.15 -9.38
N LEU A 33 21.73 -8.73 -10.61
CA LEU A 33 20.72 -8.34 -11.60
C LEU A 33 19.81 -9.52 -11.96
N GLY A 34 20.35 -10.72 -12.11
CA GLY A 34 19.58 -11.94 -12.35
C GLY A 34 18.59 -12.25 -11.23
N ALA A 35 19.02 -12.18 -9.97
CA ALA A 35 18.14 -12.37 -8.82
C ALA A 35 17.03 -11.30 -8.75
N PHE A 36 17.37 -10.05 -9.08
CA PHE A 36 16.42 -8.95 -9.17
C PHE A 36 15.35 -9.19 -10.26
N PHE A 37 15.77 -9.51 -11.49
CA PHE A 37 14.84 -9.79 -12.58
C PHE A 37 13.99 -11.05 -12.35
N ALA A 38 14.56 -12.10 -11.76
CA ALA A 38 13.80 -13.29 -11.37
C ALA A 38 12.72 -12.97 -10.34
N SER A 39 13.04 -12.15 -9.34
CA SER A 39 12.11 -11.68 -8.33
C SER A 39 11.01 -10.79 -8.92
N LEU A 40 11.38 -9.91 -9.86
CA LEU A 40 10.43 -9.04 -10.57
C LEU A 40 9.47 -9.85 -11.44
N TRP A 41 9.98 -10.85 -12.17
CA TRP A 41 9.16 -11.74 -12.98
C TRP A 41 8.24 -12.61 -12.11
N ALA A 42 8.75 -13.14 -11.00
CA ALA A 42 7.95 -13.87 -10.03
C ALA A 42 6.79 -13.00 -9.51
N LYS A 43 7.08 -11.76 -9.08
CA LYS A 43 6.05 -10.79 -8.65
C LYS A 43 5.01 -10.54 -9.74
N TYR A 44 5.45 -10.26 -10.97
CA TYR A 44 4.55 -10.01 -12.10
C TYR A 44 3.63 -11.21 -12.38
N ARG A 45 4.16 -12.44 -12.35
CA ARG A 45 3.35 -13.67 -12.51
C ARG A 45 2.33 -13.83 -11.38
N ARG A 46 2.71 -13.56 -10.12
CA ARG A 46 1.76 -13.61 -8.98
C ARG A 46 0.65 -12.59 -9.15
N ASP A 47 0.98 -11.36 -9.55
CA ASP A 47 0.00 -10.29 -9.74
C ASP A 47 -0.94 -10.57 -10.92
N ALA A 48 -0.43 -11.14 -12.01
CA ALA A 48 -1.25 -11.57 -13.14
C ALA A 48 -2.27 -12.66 -12.75
N MET A 49 -1.83 -13.67 -11.98
CA MET A 49 -2.69 -14.75 -11.49
C MET A 49 -3.78 -14.25 -10.53
N LYS A 50 -3.46 -13.32 -9.64
CA LYS A 50 -4.45 -12.70 -8.75
C LYS A 50 -5.47 -11.89 -9.53
N LYS A 51 -5.01 -11.08 -10.50
CA LYS A 51 -5.90 -10.32 -11.37
C LYS A 51 -6.81 -11.24 -12.16
N SER A 52 -6.30 -12.31 -12.78
CA SER A 52 -7.14 -13.25 -13.54
C SER A 52 -8.15 -13.99 -12.66
N ALA A 53 -7.77 -14.39 -11.44
CA ALA A 53 -8.69 -15.02 -10.51
C ALA A 53 -9.82 -14.06 -10.10
N LEU A 54 -9.49 -12.81 -9.78
CA LEU A 54 -10.49 -11.78 -9.48
C LEU A 54 -11.38 -11.46 -10.69
N LEU A 55 -10.80 -11.36 -11.89
CA LEU A 55 -11.54 -11.12 -13.13
C LEU A 55 -12.49 -12.29 -13.46
N GLN A 56 -12.08 -13.54 -13.23
CA GLN A 56 -12.93 -14.72 -13.39
C GLN A 56 -14.11 -14.71 -12.40
N ASP A 57 -13.87 -14.30 -11.14
CA ASP A 57 -14.94 -14.14 -10.14
C ASP A 57 -15.91 -13.01 -10.54
N LEU A 58 -15.39 -11.86 -10.95
CA LEU A 58 -16.21 -10.72 -11.38
C LEU A 58 -17.02 -11.01 -12.65
N ILE A 59 -16.50 -11.84 -13.55
CA ILE A 59 -17.21 -12.23 -14.78
C ILE A 59 -18.26 -13.31 -14.50
N LYS A 60 -18.02 -14.19 -13.51
CA LYS A 60 -18.96 -15.26 -13.13
C LYS A 60 -20.15 -14.75 -12.32
N GLU A 61 -20.03 -13.63 -11.61
CA GLU A 61 -21.12 -13.00 -10.86
C GLU A 61 -21.99 -12.00 -11.66
N LYS A 62 -22.16 -12.17 -12.98
CA LYS A 62 -23.24 -11.49 -13.72
C LYS A 62 -24.61 -12.16 -13.48
N LYS A 63 -24.98 -12.44 -12.23
CA LYS A 63 -26.39 -12.64 -11.88
C LYS A 63 -26.93 -11.28 -11.47
N ALA A 64 -27.53 -10.57 -12.43
CA ALA A 64 -28.26 -9.36 -12.11
C ALA A 64 -29.26 -9.68 -10.98
N PRO A 65 -29.29 -8.89 -9.90
CA PRO A 65 -30.29 -9.10 -8.86
C PRO A 65 -31.67 -9.04 -9.52
N ALA A 66 -32.60 -9.90 -9.06
CA ALA A 66 -33.97 -9.87 -9.53
C ALA A 66 -34.47 -8.43 -9.45
N VAL A 67 -34.73 -7.81 -10.60
CA VAL A 67 -35.19 -6.43 -10.67
C VAL A 67 -36.52 -6.38 -9.93
N VAL A 68 -36.51 -5.78 -8.75
CA VAL A 68 -37.71 -5.59 -7.94
C VAL A 68 -38.56 -4.56 -8.67
N SER A 69 -39.64 -5.01 -9.32
CA SER A 69 -40.50 -4.21 -10.21
C SER A 69 -41.47 -3.26 -9.47
N SER A 70 -41.11 -2.80 -8.28
CA SER A 70 -41.90 -1.80 -7.56
C SER A 70 -41.00 -0.84 -6.80
N ILE A 71 -40.68 0.27 -7.45
CA ILE A 71 -40.24 1.47 -6.75
C ILE A 71 -41.51 2.15 -6.24
N GLY A 72 -42.12 1.55 -5.19
CA GLY A 72 -43.05 2.27 -4.34
C GLY A 72 -42.31 3.41 -3.62
N ASN A 73 -43.03 4.37 -3.02
CA ASN A 73 -42.45 5.43 -2.20
C ASN A 73 -41.75 4.83 -0.96
N HIS A 74 -40.54 4.30 -1.14
CA HIS A 74 -39.67 3.85 -0.07
C HIS A 74 -38.60 4.89 0.18
N GLU A 75 -38.36 5.14 1.46
CA GLU A 75 -37.25 5.93 1.93
C GLU A 75 -35.94 5.36 1.38
N ARG A 76 -35.10 6.21 0.80
CA ARG A 76 -33.87 5.78 0.13
C ARG A 76 -32.90 5.21 1.17
N LEU A 77 -32.72 3.90 1.17
CA LEU A 77 -31.70 3.24 1.99
C LEU A 77 -30.29 3.68 1.54
N ARG A 78 -29.57 4.39 2.41
CA ARG A 78 -28.17 4.81 2.17
C ARG A 78 -27.23 3.81 2.84
N ILE A 79 -26.52 3.02 2.03
CA ILE A 79 -25.54 2.04 2.52
C ILE A 79 -24.13 2.59 2.28
N GLY A 80 -23.34 2.70 3.34
CA GLY A 80 -21.92 3.05 3.30
C GLY A 80 -21.07 1.92 3.87
N VAL A 81 -19.98 1.56 3.21
CA VAL A 81 -19.05 0.51 3.66
C VAL A 81 -17.75 1.15 4.13
N ILE A 82 -17.32 0.83 5.35
CA ILE A 82 -16.03 1.28 5.89
C ILE A 82 -15.06 0.10 5.90
N GLY A 83 -13.99 0.18 5.11
CA GLY A 83 -12.92 -0.82 5.12
C GLY A 83 -12.07 -0.70 6.39
N TYR A 84 -11.86 -1.82 7.10
CA TYR A 84 -11.05 -1.85 8.32
C TYR A 84 -9.57 -2.14 7.99
N GLY A 85 -8.69 -1.19 8.32
CA GLY A 85 -7.24 -1.26 8.06
C GLY A 85 -6.50 -0.17 8.84
N GLY A 86 -5.27 0.17 8.45
CA GLY A 86 -4.42 1.11 9.19
C GLY A 86 -5.13 2.41 9.58
N ARG A 87 -5.76 3.09 8.60
CA ARG A 87 -6.56 4.30 8.83
C ARG A 87 -8.06 4.03 9.03
N GLY A 88 -8.56 2.91 8.50
CA GLY A 88 -9.95 2.52 8.61
C GLY A 88 -10.43 2.33 10.04
N SER A 89 -9.53 1.86 10.93
CA SER A 89 -9.84 1.72 12.36
C SER A 89 -10.24 3.04 13.05
N HIS A 90 -9.74 4.19 12.58
CA HIS A 90 -10.11 5.50 13.12
C HIS A 90 -11.48 5.94 12.63
N LEU A 91 -11.82 5.67 11.37
CA LEU A 91 -13.14 5.98 10.79
C LEU A 91 -14.24 5.16 11.46
N VAL A 92 -13.99 3.86 11.64
CA VAL A 92 -14.92 2.95 12.31
C VAL A 92 -15.20 3.39 13.76
N ARG A 93 -14.17 3.87 14.48
CA ARG A 93 -14.35 4.46 15.82
C ARG A 93 -15.07 5.81 15.78
N GLY A 94 -14.76 6.65 14.80
CA GLY A 94 -15.43 7.94 14.59
C GLY A 94 -16.92 7.77 14.29
N ALA A 95 -17.29 6.67 13.63
CA ALA A 95 -18.67 6.29 13.35
C ALA A 95 -19.35 5.54 14.53
N GLY A 96 -18.77 5.50 15.73
CA GLY A 96 -19.37 4.83 16.89
C GLY A 96 -19.14 3.32 16.98
N PHE A 97 -18.49 2.69 16.01
CA PHE A 97 -18.32 1.23 15.93
C PHE A 97 -16.96 0.73 16.44
N ALA A 98 -16.49 1.20 17.59
CA ALA A 98 -15.18 0.78 18.11
C ALA A 98 -15.12 -0.70 18.50
N THR A 99 -13.94 -1.33 18.34
CA THR A 99 -13.75 -2.73 18.71
C THR A 99 -13.61 -2.91 20.23
N PRO A 100 -14.09 -4.04 20.81
CA PRO A 100 -14.02 -4.29 22.26
C PRO A 100 -12.60 -4.25 22.83
N GLY A 101 -11.61 -4.70 22.06
CA GLY A 101 -10.20 -4.65 22.48
C GLY A 101 -9.68 -3.22 22.60
N TRP A 102 -10.09 -2.33 21.69
CA TRP A 102 -9.71 -0.93 21.77
C TRP A 102 -10.42 -0.21 22.91
N THR A 103 -11.72 -0.44 23.12
CA THR A 103 -12.49 0.21 24.20
C THR A 103 -11.94 -0.17 25.57
N LYS A 104 -11.59 -1.45 25.79
CA LYS A 104 -10.94 -1.90 27.02
C LYS A 104 -9.61 -1.16 27.25
N ARG A 105 -8.71 -1.16 26.27
CA ARG A 105 -7.41 -0.47 26.36
C ARG A 105 -7.57 1.05 26.59
N ALA A 106 -8.48 1.70 25.87
CA ALA A 106 -8.75 3.12 26.02
C ALA A 106 -9.29 3.45 27.42
N SER A 107 -10.16 2.58 27.96
CA SER A 107 -10.68 2.74 29.34
C SER A 107 -9.59 2.58 30.40
N GLU A 108 -8.67 1.63 30.22
CA GLU A 108 -7.53 1.42 31.11
C GLU A 108 -6.56 2.61 31.06
N ASN A 109 -6.27 3.10 29.85
CA ASN A 109 -5.43 4.29 29.67
C ASN A 109 -6.04 5.54 30.32
N ALA A 110 -7.35 5.76 30.17
CA ALA A 110 -8.04 6.89 30.78
C ALA A 110 -8.03 6.83 32.33
N LYS A 111 -8.04 5.62 32.91
CA LYS A 111 -7.88 5.42 34.36
C LYS A 111 -6.47 5.74 34.83
N ASN A 112 -5.46 5.28 34.08
CA ASN A 112 -4.05 5.47 34.41
C ASN A 112 -3.57 6.90 34.13
N ASN A 113 -4.17 7.57 33.16
CA ASN A 113 -3.82 8.92 32.73
C ASN A 113 -5.08 9.77 32.48
N LYS A 114 -5.36 10.71 33.38
CA LYS A 114 -6.49 11.66 33.27
C LYS A 114 -6.44 12.55 32.02
N LEU A 115 -5.27 12.70 31.39
CA LEU A 115 -5.10 13.47 30.16
C LEU A 115 -5.50 12.66 28.91
N ASP A 116 -5.61 11.33 29.00
CA ASP A 116 -6.11 10.52 27.90
C ASP A 116 -7.64 10.66 27.81
N LYS A 117 -8.09 11.45 26.84
CA LYS A 117 -9.52 11.73 26.61
C LYS A 117 -10.14 10.84 25.54
N GLY A 118 -9.37 9.96 24.89
CA GLY A 118 -9.86 9.19 23.74
C GLY A 118 -11.08 8.32 24.05
N PHE A 119 -11.10 7.72 25.25
CA PHE A 119 -12.25 6.94 25.71
C PHE A 119 -13.47 7.81 26.02
N ALA A 120 -13.29 8.93 26.71
CA ALA A 120 -14.38 9.84 27.05
C ALA A 120 -15.02 10.44 25.80
N THR A 121 -14.21 10.86 24.82
CA THR A 121 -14.70 11.37 23.53
C THR A 121 -15.49 10.32 22.77
N PHE A 122 -15.07 9.05 22.78
CA PHE A 122 -15.83 7.97 22.15
C PHE A 122 -17.19 7.73 22.83
N MET A 123 -17.23 7.72 24.17
CA MET A 123 -18.47 7.50 24.93
C MET A 123 -19.46 8.69 24.83
N GLN A 124 -19.00 9.87 24.45
CA GLN A 124 -19.83 11.07 24.26
C GLN A 124 -20.43 11.17 22.86
N GLN A 125 -20.10 10.25 21.94
CA GLN A 125 -20.67 10.26 20.60
C GLN A 125 -22.18 9.98 20.67
N GLU A 126 -22.94 10.65 19.81
CA GLU A 126 -24.37 10.40 19.67
C GLU A 126 -24.61 8.96 19.16
N ASP A 127 -25.64 8.31 19.70
CA ASP A 127 -26.04 6.99 19.23
C ASP A 127 -26.63 7.12 17.83
N LEU A 128 -26.05 6.40 16.88
CA LEU A 128 -26.50 6.38 15.49
C LEU A 128 -27.68 5.42 15.26
N ASN A 129 -28.08 4.64 16.27
CA ASN A 129 -29.29 3.83 16.23
C ASN A 129 -30.48 4.65 16.74
N THR A 130 -31.01 5.54 15.89
CA THR A 130 -32.29 6.24 16.13
C THR A 130 -33.43 5.61 15.34
#